data_AF-B1BVN7-F1
#
_entry.id   AF-B1BVN7-F1
#
_cell.length_a   1.000
_cell.length_b   1.000
_cell.length_c   1.000
_cell.angle_alpha   90.00
_cell.angle_beta   90.00
_cell.angle_gamma   90.00
#
_symmetry.space_group_name_H-M   'P 1'
#
loop_
_entity.id
_entity.type
_entity.pdbx_description
1 polymer ?
#
loop_
_entity_poly.entity_id
_entity_poly.type
_entity_poly.pdbx_seq_one_letter_code
_entity_poly.pdbx_strand_id
1 'polypeptide(L)'
;MSTSEIKIRGLKKEVIAKLDVIAEEKGISRNELLKDNIEKLAVLNEMKKFEADYKLTVDKILKVININTLVLRAICEEFLIDIDSIVKEEF
;
A
#
# COMPACT_ATOMS: atom_id res chain seq x y z
N MET A 1 -10.78 -25.58 19.28
CA MET A 1 -11.01 -24.44 18.37
C MET A 1 -11.89 -24.93 17.24
N SER A 2 -12.95 -24.21 16.87
CA SER A 2 -13.83 -24.59 15.77
C SER A 2 -13.12 -24.34 14.44
N THR A 3 -12.69 -25.40 13.77
CA THR A 3 -12.12 -25.32 12.43
C THR A 3 -13.25 -25.00 11.43
N SER A 4 -13.13 -23.88 10.71
CA SER A 4 -14.08 -23.54 9.63
C SER A 4 -13.50 -24.01 8.30
N GLU A 5 -14.32 -24.71 7.51
CA GLU A 5 -13.89 -25.32 6.24
C GLU A 5 -14.70 -24.77 5.06
N ILE A 6 -14.05 -24.66 3.91
CA ILE A 6 -14.68 -24.25 2.66
C ILE A 6 -14.44 -25.34 1.61
N LYS A 7 -15.52 -25.85 1.01
CA LYS A 7 -15.48 -26.82 -0.09
C LYS A 7 -15.96 -26.19 -1.38
N ILE A 8 -15.03 -25.97 -2.32
CA ILE A 8 -15.34 -25.41 -3.64
C ILE A 8 -15.70 -26.55 -4.60
N ARG A 9 -16.87 -26.47 -5.24
CA ARG A 9 -17.39 -27.48 -6.18
C ARG A 9 -17.44 -26.92 -7.61
N GLY A 10 -17.39 -27.81 -8.60
CA GLY A 10 -17.55 -27.43 -10.02
C GLY A 10 -16.30 -26.82 -10.68
N LEU A 11 -15.12 -26.92 -10.07
CA LEU A 11 -13.87 -26.52 -10.70
C LEU A 11 -13.51 -27.48 -11.83
N LYS A 12 -13.10 -26.93 -12.98
CA LYS A 12 -12.57 -27.71 -14.10
C LYS A 12 -11.28 -28.43 -13.68
N LYS A 13 -11.09 -29.66 -14.16
CA LYS A 13 -9.88 -30.45 -13.86
C LYS A 13 -8.59 -29.72 -14.28
N GLU A 14 -8.62 -29.02 -15.41
CA GLU A 14 -7.49 -28.21 -15.89
C GLU A 14 -7.08 -27.11 -14.90
N VAL A 15 -8.06 -26.48 -14.23
CA VAL A 15 -7.79 -25.42 -13.24
C VAL A 15 -7.14 -26.02 -11.99
N ILE A 16 -7.63 -27.19 -11.56
CA ILE A 16 -7.05 -27.91 -10.42
C ILE A 16 -5.60 -28.28 -10.71
N ALA A 17 -5.32 -28.82 -11.90
CA ALA A 17 -3.97 -29.18 -12.31
C ALA A 17 -3.02 -27.96 -12.34
N LYS A 18 -3.49 -26.81 -12.80
CA LYS A 18 -2.70 -25.56 -12.75
C LYS A 18 -2.40 -25.12 -11.32
N LEU A 19 -3.37 -25.23 -10.41
CA LEU A 19 -3.16 -24.91 -9.00
C LEU A 19 -2.15 -25.84 -8.34
N ASP A 20 -2.11 -27.11 -8.74
CA ASP A 20 -1.09 -28.07 -8.29
C ASP A 20 0.30 -27.65 -8.73
N VAL A 21 0.48 -27.36 -10.02
CA VAL A 21 1.78 -26.91 -10.55
C VAL A 21 2.26 -25.66 -9.80
N ILE A 22 1.38 -24.68 -9.59
CA ILE A 22 1.73 -23.45 -8.86
C ILE A 22 2.10 -23.74 -7.40
N ALA A 23 1.44 -24.70 -6.76
CA ALA A 23 1.72 -25.09 -5.38
C ALA A 23 3.08 -25.82 -5.29
N GLU A 24 3.35 -26.73 -6.23
CA GLU A 24 4.61 -27.46 -6.35
C GLU A 24 5.79 -26.52 -6.62
N GLU A 25 5.65 -25.57 -7.56
CA GLU A 25 6.67 -24.54 -7.85
C GLU A 25 7.03 -23.70 -6.61
N LYS A 26 6.07 -23.51 -5.71
CA LYS A 26 6.25 -22.76 -4.46
C LYS A 26 6.66 -23.64 -3.27
N GLY A 27 6.71 -24.96 -3.45
CA GLY A 27 7.00 -25.91 -2.36
C GLY A 27 5.94 -25.91 -1.24
N ILE A 28 4.70 -25.55 -1.54
CA ILE A 28 3.59 -25.49 -0.57
C ILE A 28 2.46 -26.43 -0.98
N SER A 29 1.55 -26.74 -0.04
CA SER A 29 0.35 -27.51 -0.39
C SER A 29 -0.65 -26.66 -1.19
N ARG A 30 -1.45 -27.31 -2.03
CA ARG A 30 -2.58 -26.65 -2.72
C ARG A 30 -3.52 -25.95 -1.73
N ASN A 31 -3.71 -26.53 -0.55
CA ASN A 31 -4.56 -25.95 0.49
C ASN A 31 -3.97 -24.65 1.06
N GLU A 32 -2.67 -24.63 1.34
CA GLU A 32 -1.99 -23.40 1.78
C GLU A 32 -2.02 -22.32 0.70
N LEU A 33 -1.81 -22.70 -0.57
CA LEU A 33 -1.94 -21.78 -1.69
C LEU A 33 -3.36 -21.16 -1.73
N LEU A 34 -4.40 -21.99 -1.63
CA LEU A 34 -5.79 -21.51 -1.66
C LEU A 34 -6.12 -20.65 -0.45
N LYS A 35 -5.67 -21.03 0.75
CA LYS A 35 -5.85 -20.26 1.97
C LYS A 35 -5.24 -18.87 1.83
N ASP A 36 -3.99 -18.78 1.42
CA ASP A 36 -3.29 -17.51 1.22
C ASP A 36 -3.99 -16.62 0.19
N ASN A 37 -4.44 -17.20 -0.93
CA ASN A 37 -5.17 -16.43 -1.95
C ASN A 37 -6.54 -15.96 -1.48
N ILE A 38 -7.28 -16.77 -0.71
CA ILE A 38 -8.60 -16.41 -0.18
C ILE A 38 -8.48 -15.33 0.90
N GLU A 39 -7.50 -15.44 1.80
CA GLU A 39 -7.23 -14.43 2.83
C GLU A 39 -6.84 -13.09 2.18
N LYS A 40 -5.99 -13.11 1.16
CA LYS A 40 -5.66 -11.91 0.36
C LYS A 40 -6.88 -11.33 -0.34
N LEU A 41 -7.74 -12.17 -0.92
CA LEU A 41 -8.96 -11.72 -1.58
C LEU A 41 -9.90 -11.01 -0.60
N ALA A 42 -10.03 -11.53 0.62
CA ALA A 42 -10.90 -10.97 1.65
C ALA A 42 -10.52 -9.52 2.02
N VAL A 43 -9.22 -9.22 2.06
CA VAL A 43 -8.71 -7.87 2.43
C VAL A 43 -8.41 -6.98 1.22
N LEU A 44 -8.51 -7.48 0.00
CA LEU A 44 -8.04 -6.78 -1.21
C LEU A 44 -8.70 -5.42 -1.40
N ASN A 45 -10.01 -5.32 -1.18
CA ASN A 45 -10.73 -4.06 -1.34
C ASN A 45 -10.35 -3.04 -0.27
N GLU A 46 -10.13 -3.51 0.96
CA GLU A 46 -9.69 -2.67 2.09
C GLU A 46 -8.27 -2.17 1.83
N MET A 47 -7.37 -3.03 1.36
CA MET A 47 -6.01 -2.65 0.96
C MET A 47 -6.01 -1.61 -0.14
N LYS A 48 -6.81 -1.79 -1.21
CA LYS A 48 -6.92 -0.81 -2.30
C LYS A 48 -7.45 0.54 -1.82
N LYS A 49 -8.45 0.53 -0.94
CA LYS A 49 -9.00 1.75 -0.36
C LYS A 49 -7.94 2.45 0.51
N PHE A 50 -7.26 1.70 1.36
CA PHE A 50 -6.18 2.21 2.21
C PHE A 50 -5.07 2.86 1.38
N GLU A 51 -4.62 2.22 0.30
CA GLU A 51 -3.61 2.76 -0.61
C GLU A 51 -4.07 4.07 -1.27
N ALA A 52 -5.32 4.13 -1.72
CA ALA A 52 -5.90 5.34 -2.30
C ALA A 52 -5.98 6.49 -1.27
N ASP A 53 -6.45 6.20 -0.06
CA ASP A 53 -6.56 7.18 1.04
C ASP A 53 -5.17 7.66 1.49
N TYR A 54 -4.19 6.76 1.55
CA TYR A 54 -2.80 7.10 1.85
C TYR A 54 -2.21 8.04 0.80
N LYS A 55 -2.36 7.72 -0.50
CA LYS A 55 -1.88 8.57 -1.58
C LYS A 55 -2.51 9.97 -1.53
N LEU A 56 -3.83 10.03 -1.33
CA LEU A 56 -4.54 11.31 -1.19
C LEU A 56 -4.03 12.13 0.01
N THR A 57 -3.70 11.46 1.11
CA THR A 57 -3.19 12.11 2.32
C THR A 57 -1.79 12.68 2.07
N VAL A 58 -0.90 11.90 1.46
CA VAL A 58 0.45 12.36 1.09
C VAL A 58 0.37 13.56 0.15
N ASP A 59 -0.47 13.50 -0.88
CA ASP A 59 -0.65 14.61 -1.84
C ASP A 59 -1.13 15.90 -1.14
N LYS A 60 -2.04 15.78 -0.17
CA LYS A 60 -2.51 16.92 0.63
C LYS A 60 -1.39 17.52 1.49
N ILE A 61 -0.60 16.68 2.15
CA ILE A 61 0.53 17.12 2.98
C ILE A 61 1.57 17.85 2.12
N LEU A 62 1.97 17.25 0.99
CA LEU A 62 2.92 17.87 0.07
C LEU A 62 2.42 19.22 -0.46
N LYS A 63 1.13 19.32 -0.77
CA LYS A 63 0.52 20.58 -1.20
C LYS A 63 0.59 21.66 -0.11
N VAL A 64 0.28 21.31 1.14
CA VAL A 64 0.37 22.25 2.28
C VAL A 64 1.82 22.67 2.51
N ILE A 65 2.77 21.74 2.51
CA ILE A 65 4.20 22.05 2.64
C ILE A 65 4.63 23.01 1.55
N ASN A 66 4.29 22.74 0.28
CA ASN A 66 4.65 23.60 -0.83
C ASN A 66 4.05 25.01 -0.70
N ILE A 67 2.77 25.12 -0.31
CA ILE A 67 2.14 26.41 -0.05
C ILE A 67 2.88 27.16 1.07
N ASN A 68 3.18 26.48 2.18
CA ASN A 68 3.90 27.07 3.30
C ASN A 68 5.30 27.53 2.87
N THR A 69 6.02 26.73 2.09
CA THR A 69 7.33 27.10 1.55
C THR A 69 7.25 28.35 0.68
N LEU A 70 6.25 28.46 -0.19
CA LEU A 70 6.07 29.64 -1.04
C LEU A 70 5.75 30.90 -0.21
N VAL A 71 4.85 30.77 0.77
CA VAL A 71 4.49 31.89 1.66
C VAL A 71 5.69 32.33 2.50
N LEU A 72 6.44 31.38 3.08
CA LEU A 72 7.62 31.70 3.87
C LEU A 72 8.71 32.36 3.02
N ARG A 73 8.93 31.92 1.78
CA ARG A 73 9.86 32.60 0.86
C ARG A 73 9.44 34.03 0.59
N ALA A 74 8.16 34.27 0.29
CA ALA A 74 7.65 35.62 0.08
C ALA A 74 7.82 36.52 1.31
N ILE A 75 7.61 35.97 2.52
CA ILE A 75 7.88 36.68 3.78
C ILE A 75 9.37 36.98 3.92
N CYS A 76 10.25 36.00 3.71
CA CYS A 76 11.68 36.22 3.80
C CYS A 76 12.16 37.29 2.82
N GLU A 77 11.64 37.31 1.60
CA GLU A 77 11.92 38.34 0.59
C GLU A 77 11.46 39.73 1.06
N GLU A 78 10.21 39.85 1.55
CA GLU A 78 9.65 41.13 2.02
C GLU A 78 10.41 41.69 3.23
N PHE A 79 10.83 40.84 4.15
CA PHE A 79 11.52 41.23 5.38
C PHE A 79 13.06 41.15 5.28
N LEU A 80 13.62 40.87 4.09
CA LEU A 80 15.05 40.72 3.83
C LEU A 80 15.74 39.71 4.77
N ILE A 81 15.04 38.62 5.09
CA ILE A 81 15.55 37.53 5.93
C ILE A 81 16.36 36.58 5.07
N ASP A 82 17.65 36.42 5.37
CA ASP A 82 18.51 35.43 4.72
C ASP A 82 18.27 34.03 5.30
N ILE A 83 17.39 33.28 4.65
CA ILE A 83 17.03 31.91 5.08
C ILE A 83 18.22 30.94 4.94
N ASP A 84 19.16 31.18 4.02
CA ASP A 84 20.32 30.31 3.81
C ASP A 84 21.32 30.43 4.96
N SER A 85 21.31 31.54 5.69
CA SER A 85 22.07 31.69 6.93
C SER A 85 21.48 30.87 8.08
N ILE A 86 20.15 30.76 8.15
CA ILE A 86 19.41 30.06 9.22
C ILE A 86 19.46 28.54 9.01
N VAL A 87 19.24 28.05 7.79
CA VAL A 87 19.21 26.61 7.49
C VAL A 87 20.56 25.93 7.70
N LYS A 88 21.67 26.67 7.60
CA LYS A 88 23.03 26.16 7.86
C LYS A 88 23.30 25.87 9.34
N GLU A 89 22.50 26.36 10.28
CA GLU A 89 22.70 26.10 11.72
C GLU A 89 22.01 24.81 12.20
N GLU A 90 21.07 24.24 11.42
CA GLU A 90 20.27 23.09 11.83
C GLU A 90 20.65 21.75 11.17
N PHE A 91 21.65 21.71 10.28
CA PHE A 91 22.16 20.49 9.64
C PHE A 91 23.66 20.27 9.87
#